data_AF-A0A965G3M1-F1
#
_entry.id   AF-A0A965G3M1-F1
#
_cell.length_a   1.000
_cell.length_b   1.000
_cell.length_c   1.000
_cell.angle_alpha   90.00
_cell.angle_beta   90.00
_cell.angle_gamma   90.00
#
_symmetry.space_group_name_H-M   'P 1'
#
loop_
_entity.id
_entity.type
_entity.pdbx_description
1 polymer ?
#
loop_
_entity_poly.entity_id
_entity_poly.type
_entity_poly.pdbx_seq_one_letter_code
_entity_poly.pdbx_strand_id
1 'polypeptide(L)'
;MAELTIRAHAKINLDLRLGSRRADGFHPIDTLFVRTDVSDRLAATTAKDGSLGLVIAGDETLSAGPDNLVLRAARLLKEAGKTRLGASLTLQKEIPQGAGLGGGSSDAAAALRLLDKLWSLNLGRPALMEIGAGLGSDVPFFLQSSPAR
;
A
#
# COMPACT_ATOMS: atom_id res chain seq x y z
N MET A 1 3.13 -24.26 -2.12
CA MET A 1 3.29 -23.01 -2.91
C MET A 1 4.10 -22.06 -2.05
N ALA A 2 5.06 -21.32 -2.60
CA ALA A 2 5.88 -20.40 -1.79
C ALA A 2 5.03 -19.22 -1.35
N GLU A 3 5.01 -18.95 -0.04
CA GLU A 3 4.43 -17.75 0.54
C GLU A 3 5.52 -16.67 0.63
N LEU A 4 5.17 -15.45 0.27
CA LEU A 4 6.01 -14.29 0.52
C LEU A 4 5.34 -13.40 1.57
N THR A 5 6.16 -12.77 2.41
CA THR A 5 5.69 -11.86 3.47
C THR A 5 6.49 -10.56 3.43
N ILE A 6 5.82 -9.45 3.74
CA ILE A 6 6.42 -8.12 3.88
C ILE A 6 5.79 -7.36 5.05
N ARG A 7 6.56 -6.45 5.65
CA ARG A 7 6.07 -5.48 6.64
C ARG A 7 5.64 -4.18 5.96
N ALA A 8 4.50 -3.66 6.39
CA ALA A 8 3.94 -2.37 5.97
C ALA A 8 4.03 -1.39 7.16
N HIS A 9 5.14 -0.65 7.23
CA HIS A 9 5.44 0.25 8.34
C HIS A 9 4.56 1.49 8.33
N ALA A 10 4.15 1.96 9.51
CA ALA A 10 3.46 3.23 9.68
C ALA A 10 4.39 4.41 9.38
N LYS A 11 3.79 5.58 9.23
CA LYS A 11 4.50 6.86 9.16
C LYS A 11 4.04 7.81 10.25
N ILE A 12 4.86 8.81 10.50
CA ILE A 12 4.51 10.04 11.21
C ILE A 12 4.91 11.25 10.35
N ASN A 13 4.25 12.39 10.61
CA ASN A 13 4.64 13.67 10.05
C ASN A 13 5.49 14.38 11.11
N LEU A 14 6.82 14.35 10.96
CA LEU A 14 7.74 14.95 11.92
C LEU A 14 7.70 16.49 11.89
N ASP A 15 7.35 17.04 10.73
CA ASP A 15 7.00 18.45 10.51
C ASP A 15 5.78 18.47 9.58
N LEU A 16 4.84 19.38 9.80
CA LEU A 16 3.66 19.55 8.94
C LEU A 16 3.31 21.03 8.86
N ARG A 17 3.47 21.59 7.67
CA ARG A 17 3.16 23.00 7.37
C ARG A 17 2.01 23.05 6.38
N LEU A 18 1.03 23.87 6.72
CA LEU A 18 -0.13 24.11 5.88
C LEU A 18 -0.01 25.48 5.22
N GLY A 19 -0.13 25.51 3.89
CA GLY A 19 -0.26 26.75 3.14
C GLY A 19 -1.66 27.36 3.26
N SER A 20 -1.85 28.52 2.64
CA SER A 20 -3.17 29.15 2.52
C SER A 20 -4.15 28.24 1.76
N ARG A 21 -5.42 28.30 2.16
CA ARG A 21 -6.49 27.53 1.50
C ARG A 21 -6.60 27.93 0.03
N ARG A 22 -6.59 26.94 -0.86
CA ARG A 22 -6.79 27.09 -2.30
C ARG A 22 -8.28 27.25 -2.64
N ALA A 23 -8.56 27.65 -3.87
CA ALA A 23 -9.93 27.79 -4.39
C ALA A 23 -10.72 26.47 -4.45
N ASP A 24 -10.03 25.33 -4.56
CA ASP A 24 -10.66 24.00 -4.53
C ASP A 24 -10.92 23.48 -3.10
N GLY A 25 -10.66 24.31 -2.09
CA GLY A 25 -10.93 23.99 -0.70
C GLY A 25 -9.79 23.24 0.01
N PHE A 26 -8.75 22.81 -0.69
CA PHE A 26 -7.60 22.12 -0.12
C PHE A 26 -6.50 23.09 0.34
N HIS A 27 -5.61 22.60 1.21
CA HIS A 27 -4.40 23.32 1.62
C HIS A 27 -3.18 22.65 0.97
N PRO A 28 -2.23 23.43 0.40
CA PRO A 28 -0.91 22.93 0.11
C PRO A 28 -0.28 22.41 1.40
N ILE A 29 0.37 21.24 1.33
CA ILE A 29 1.04 20.61 2.47
C ILE A 29 2.54 20.52 2.15
N ASP A 30 3.35 20.90 3.13
CA ASP A 30 4.79 20.65 3.16
C ASP A 30 5.09 19.89 4.46
N THR A 31 5.57 18.65 4.36
CA THR A 31 5.62 17.72 5.50
C THR A 31 6.87 16.86 5.45
N LEU A 32 7.55 16.65 6.58
CA LEU A 32 8.62 15.66 6.69
C LEU A 32 8.04 14.32 7.14
N PHE A 33 7.92 13.37 6.23
CA PHE A 33 7.48 12.02 6.53
C PHE A 33 8.64 11.13 7.01
N VAL A 34 8.38 10.38 8.09
CA VAL A 34 9.32 9.41 8.66
C VAL A 34 8.55 8.12 8.97
N ARG A 35 9.13 6.97 8.65
CA ARG A 35 8.57 5.66 9.03
C ARG A 35 8.85 5.34 10.49
N THR A 36 7.93 4.59 11.10
CA THR A 36 8.10 4.04 12.45
C THR A 36 8.25 2.52 12.40
N ASP A 37 8.57 1.91 13.55
CA ASP A 37 8.69 0.46 13.67
C ASP A 37 7.35 -0.26 13.82
N VAL A 38 6.26 0.48 14.07
CA VAL A 38 4.90 -0.09 14.07
C VAL A 38 4.56 -0.47 12.64
N SER A 39 4.12 -1.71 12.42
CA SER A 39 3.91 -2.22 11.06
C SER A 39 2.78 -3.23 11.00
N ASP A 40 1.99 -3.18 9.94
CA ASP A 40 1.16 -4.31 9.54
C ASP A 40 2.01 -5.39 8.86
N ARG A 41 1.47 -6.60 8.73
CA ARG A 41 2.13 -7.71 8.02
C ARG A 41 1.23 -8.22 6.90
N LEU A 42 1.75 -8.20 5.68
CA LEU A 42 1.06 -8.71 4.50
C LEU A 42 1.77 -9.98 4.00
N ALA A 43 1.01 -11.06 3.89
CA ALA A 43 1.43 -12.31 3.28
C ALA A 43 0.66 -12.56 1.98
N ALA A 44 1.30 -13.22 1.01
CA ALA A 44 0.68 -13.57 -0.25
C ALA A 44 1.19 -14.91 -0.79
N THR A 45 0.25 -15.68 -1.36
CA THR A 45 0.53 -16.87 -2.17
C THR A 45 -0.10 -16.72 -3.55
N THR A 46 0.50 -17.32 -4.58
CA THR A 46 -0.03 -17.23 -5.95
C THR A 46 -1.31 -18.06 -6.11
N ALA A 47 -2.36 -17.46 -6.66
CA ALA A 47 -3.56 -18.16 -7.12
C ALA A 47 -3.50 -18.35 -8.64
N LYS A 48 -3.50 -19.60 -9.13
CA LYS A 48 -3.30 -19.91 -10.55
C LYS A 48 -4.53 -19.65 -11.43
N ASP A 49 -5.71 -19.61 -10.81
CA ASP A 49 -6.98 -19.31 -11.47
C ASP A 49 -7.18 -17.82 -11.76
N GLY A 50 -6.24 -16.97 -11.34
CA GLY A 50 -6.29 -15.53 -11.55
C GLY A 50 -7.13 -14.76 -10.51
N SER A 51 -7.69 -15.45 -9.51
CA SER A 51 -8.50 -14.83 -8.46
C SER A 51 -7.67 -13.94 -7.53
N LEU A 52 -8.30 -12.89 -6.99
CA LEU A 52 -7.72 -12.03 -5.97
C LEU A 52 -8.58 -12.14 -4.71
N GLY A 53 -8.01 -12.70 -3.65
CA GLY A 53 -8.65 -12.83 -2.35
C GLY A 53 -7.85 -12.08 -1.29
N LEU A 54 -8.55 -11.47 -0.33
CA LEU A 54 -7.96 -10.82 0.83
C LEU A 54 -8.67 -11.32 2.09
N VAL A 55 -7.89 -11.70 3.09
CA VAL A 55 -8.35 -11.92 4.47
C VAL A 55 -7.67 -10.88 5.35
N ILE A 56 -8.42 -10.26 6.25
CA ILE A 56 -7.91 -9.27 7.20
C ILE A 56 -8.07 -9.84 8.60
N ALA A 57 -7.01 -9.72 9.42
CA ALA A 57 -7.00 -10.08 10.83
C ALA A 57 -6.54 -8.89 11.66
N GLY A 58 -6.99 -8.81 12.92
CA GLY A 58 -6.60 -7.74 13.86
C GLY A 58 -7.47 -6.49 13.82
N ASP A 59 -8.37 -6.37 12.83
CA ASP A 59 -9.37 -5.31 12.75
C ASP A 59 -10.60 -5.80 11.95
N GLU A 60 -11.68 -6.15 12.66
CA GLU A 60 -12.90 -6.69 12.07
C GLU A 60 -13.77 -5.63 11.38
N THR A 61 -13.47 -4.35 11.60
CA THR A 61 -14.22 -3.24 10.99
C THR A 61 -13.81 -2.98 9.54
N LEU A 62 -12.65 -3.52 9.13
CA LEU A 62 -12.13 -3.36 7.78
C LEU A 62 -12.79 -4.30 6.78
N SER A 63 -13.26 -3.73 5.68
CA SER A 63 -13.75 -4.51 4.55
C SER A 63 -12.59 -5.10 3.75
N ALA A 64 -12.66 -6.41 3.51
CA ALA A 64 -11.85 -7.11 2.50
C ALA A 64 -12.47 -7.03 1.08
N GLY A 65 -13.40 -6.09 0.87
CA GLY A 65 -14.10 -5.88 -0.39
C GLY A 65 -13.25 -5.20 -1.47
N PRO A 66 -13.81 -4.99 -2.66
CA PRO A 66 -13.06 -4.52 -3.83
C PRO A 66 -12.43 -3.14 -3.67
N ASP A 67 -12.98 -2.30 -2.80
CA ASP A 67 -12.47 -0.94 -2.54
C ASP A 67 -11.25 -0.91 -1.61
N ASN A 68 -10.90 -2.05 -0.98
CA ASN A 68 -9.71 -2.15 -0.16
C ASN A 68 -8.44 -1.84 -0.99
N LEU A 69 -7.59 -0.93 -0.48
CA LEU A 69 -6.41 -0.47 -1.22
C LEU A 69 -5.43 -1.59 -1.58
N VAL A 70 -5.34 -2.66 -0.78
CA VAL A 70 -4.51 -3.85 -1.11
C VAL A 70 -5.03 -4.54 -2.37
N LEU A 71 -6.35 -4.76 -2.46
CA LEU A 71 -6.97 -5.38 -3.64
C LEU A 71 -6.95 -4.45 -4.85
N ARG A 72 -7.12 -3.14 -4.66
CA ARG A 72 -6.96 -2.16 -5.74
C ARG A 72 -5.52 -2.15 -6.27
N ALA A 73 -4.52 -2.16 -5.39
CA ALA A 73 -3.12 -2.27 -5.77
C ALA A 73 -2.83 -3.54 -6.55
N ALA A 74 -3.34 -4.70 -6.09
CA ALA A 74 -3.18 -5.97 -6.77
C ALA A 74 -3.77 -5.95 -8.20
N ARG A 75 -4.95 -5.35 -8.39
CA ARG A 75 -5.58 -5.23 -9.73
C ARG A 75 -4.79 -4.34 -10.67
N LEU A 76 -4.42 -3.13 -10.23
CA LEU A 76 -3.64 -2.20 -11.06
C LEU A 76 -2.29 -2.80 -11.44
N LEU A 77 -1.64 -3.49 -10.50
CA LEU A 77 -0.37 -4.17 -10.79
C LEU A 77 -0.55 -5.34 -11.77
N LYS A 78 -1.63 -6.11 -11.62
CA LYS A 78 -1.97 -7.21 -12.54
C LYS A 78 -2.16 -6.69 -13.97
N GLU A 79 -2.85 -5.57 -14.13
CA GLU A 79 -3.05 -4.88 -15.42
C GLU A 79 -1.72 -4.37 -15.99
N ALA A 80 -0.93 -3.64 -15.20
CA ALA A 80 0.35 -3.10 -15.62
C ALA A 80 1.36 -4.20 -16.02
N GLY A 81 1.42 -5.28 -15.25
CA GLY A 81 2.30 -6.43 -15.50
C GLY A 81 1.76 -7.44 -16.52
N LYS A 82 0.54 -7.24 -17.05
CA LYS A 82 -0.13 -8.13 -18.01
C LYS A 82 -0.13 -9.60 -17.58
N THR A 83 -0.18 -9.88 -16.28
CA THR A 83 -0.17 -11.25 -15.76
C THR A 83 -1.59 -11.80 -15.63
N ARG A 84 -1.75 -13.10 -15.86
CA ARG A 84 -3.01 -13.81 -15.60
C ARG A 84 -3.09 -14.35 -14.18
N LEU A 85 -1.98 -14.36 -13.46
CA LEU A 85 -1.90 -14.86 -12.09
C LEU A 85 -2.76 -14.04 -11.13
N GLY A 86 -3.21 -14.72 -10.08
CA GLY A 86 -3.94 -14.17 -8.95
C GLY A 86 -3.11 -14.24 -7.67
N ALA A 87 -3.72 -13.89 -6.55
CA ALA A 87 -3.11 -13.94 -5.24
C ALA A 87 -4.15 -14.12 -4.13
N SER A 88 -3.82 -14.99 -3.17
CA SER A 88 -4.48 -15.05 -1.88
C SER A 88 -3.65 -14.25 -0.89
N LEU A 89 -4.20 -13.15 -0.39
CA LEU A 89 -3.53 -12.21 0.50
C LEU A 89 -4.08 -12.33 1.93
N THR A 90 -3.20 -12.24 2.91
CA THR A 90 -3.56 -12.15 4.33
C THR A 90 -2.91 -10.91 4.92
N LEU A 91 -3.72 -9.98 5.41
CA LEU A 91 -3.28 -8.75 6.05
C LEU A 91 -3.53 -8.82 7.56
N GLN A 92 -2.46 -8.86 8.34
CA GLN A 92 -2.51 -8.71 9.79
C GLN A 92 -2.34 -7.23 10.13
N LYS A 93 -3.37 -6.64 10.77
CA LYS A 93 -3.39 -5.25 11.18
C LYS A 93 -2.88 -5.08 12.62
N GLU A 94 -1.96 -4.14 12.78
CA GLU A 94 -1.45 -3.61 14.04
C GLU A 94 -1.50 -2.07 14.04
N ILE A 95 -1.44 -1.42 12.87
CA ILE A 95 -1.57 0.03 12.73
C ILE A 95 -3.04 0.43 12.91
N PRO A 96 -3.38 1.26 13.92
CA PRO A 96 -4.77 1.68 14.15
C PRO A 96 -5.35 2.44 12.96
N GLN A 97 -6.56 2.05 12.54
CA GLN A 97 -7.27 2.75 11.48
C GLN A 97 -7.59 4.20 11.90
N GLY A 98 -7.52 5.15 10.96
CA GLY A 98 -7.90 6.54 11.20
C GLY A 98 -6.93 7.36 12.06
N ALA A 99 -5.85 6.77 12.56
CA ALA A 99 -4.88 7.45 13.43
C ALA A 99 -3.91 8.42 12.71
N GLY A 100 -4.09 8.67 11.41
CA GLY A 100 -3.18 9.52 10.63
C GLY A 100 -1.81 8.91 10.32
N LEU A 101 -1.63 7.61 10.59
CA LEU A 101 -0.36 6.88 10.47
C LEU A 101 -0.09 6.27 9.08
N GLY A 102 -0.99 6.50 8.12
CA GLY A 102 -0.82 6.01 6.74
C GLY A 102 -0.92 4.50 6.56
N GLY A 103 -1.52 3.76 7.49
CA GLY A 103 -1.58 2.28 7.46
C GLY A 103 -2.11 1.72 6.13
N GLY A 104 -3.29 2.15 5.67
CA GLY A 104 -3.86 1.66 4.40
C GLY A 104 -3.01 1.98 3.17
N SER A 105 -2.31 3.13 3.16
CA SER A 105 -1.38 3.48 2.08
C SER A 105 -0.10 2.64 2.14
N SER A 106 0.37 2.34 3.34
CA SER A 106 1.51 1.43 3.56
C SER A 106 1.18 0.02 3.12
N ASP A 107 -0.01 -0.49 3.44
CA ASP A 107 -0.52 -1.79 3.02
C ASP A 107 -0.58 -1.90 1.48
N ALA A 108 -1.06 -0.84 0.82
CA ALA A 108 -1.14 -0.78 -0.64
C ALA A 108 0.27 -0.82 -1.28
N ALA A 109 1.21 -0.02 -0.77
CA ALA A 109 2.59 -0.01 -1.25
C ALA A 109 3.28 -1.37 -1.00
N ALA A 110 3.01 -2.00 0.15
CA ALA A 110 3.49 -3.33 0.48
C ALA A 110 2.93 -4.38 -0.50
N ALA A 111 1.64 -4.29 -0.85
CA ALA A 111 1.02 -5.16 -1.85
C ALA A 111 1.69 -5.02 -3.23
N LEU A 112 1.95 -3.79 -3.68
CA LEU A 112 2.65 -3.54 -4.94
C LEU A 112 4.03 -4.23 -4.97
N ARG A 113 4.85 -4.03 -3.94
CA ARG A 113 6.19 -4.62 -3.85
C ARG A 113 6.16 -6.14 -3.72
N LEU A 114 5.25 -6.66 -2.90
CA LEU A 114 5.12 -8.09 -2.63
C LEU A 114 4.67 -8.84 -3.89
N LEU A 115 3.67 -8.30 -4.59
CA LEU A 115 3.09 -8.94 -5.78
C LEU A 115 3.97 -8.77 -7.03
N ASP A 116 4.69 -7.66 -7.17
CA ASP A 116 5.67 -7.48 -8.26
C ASP A 116 6.74 -8.59 -8.19
N LYS A 117 7.18 -8.91 -6.97
CA LYS A 117 8.09 -10.02 -6.70
C LYS A 117 7.41 -11.38 -6.85
N LEU A 118 6.22 -11.59 -6.26
CA LEU A 118 5.50 -12.86 -6.28
C LEU A 118 5.18 -13.33 -7.71
N TRP A 119 4.80 -12.38 -8.57
CA TRP A 119 4.48 -12.65 -9.97
C TRP A 119 5.68 -12.46 -10.91
N SER A 120 6.86 -12.14 -10.37
CA SER A 120 8.11 -11.95 -11.12
C SER A 120 8.00 -10.92 -12.27
N LEU A 121 7.25 -9.84 -12.04
CA LEU A 121 6.98 -8.81 -13.05
C LEU A 121 8.18 -7.87 -13.27
N ASN A 122 8.92 -7.58 -12.20
CA ASN A 122 10.11 -6.71 -12.22
C ASN A 122 9.83 -5.33 -12.85
N LEU A 123 8.69 -4.72 -12.57
CA LEU A 123 8.31 -3.43 -13.19
C LEU A 123 9.20 -2.27 -12.77
N GLY A 124 9.88 -2.40 -11.63
CA GLY A 124 10.79 -1.40 -11.09
C GLY A 124 10.07 -0.25 -10.38
N ARG A 125 10.83 0.49 -9.56
CA ARG A 125 10.30 1.53 -8.68
C ARG A 125 9.50 2.63 -9.42
N PRO A 126 9.92 3.15 -10.59
CA PRO A 126 9.16 4.21 -11.27
C PRO A 126 7.73 3.81 -11.62
N ALA A 127 7.53 2.60 -12.16
CA ALA A 127 6.19 2.09 -12.48
C ALA A 127 5.35 1.87 -11.21
N LEU A 128 5.95 1.32 -10.14
CA LEU A 128 5.23 1.17 -8.87
C LEU A 128 4.84 2.52 -8.27
N MET A 129 5.68 3.56 -8.40
CA MET A 129 5.38 4.92 -7.94
C MET A 129 4.20 5.52 -8.70
N GLU A 130 4.13 5.33 -10.02
CA GLU A 130 3.01 5.79 -10.85
C GLU A 130 1.70 5.11 -10.46
N ILE A 131 1.71 3.79 -10.31
CA ILE A 131 0.54 3.03 -9.81
C ILE A 131 0.15 3.51 -8.40
N GLY A 132 1.14 3.69 -7.53
CA GLY A 132 0.97 4.16 -6.16
C GLY A 132 0.27 5.52 -6.09
N ALA A 133 0.68 6.47 -6.94
CA ALA A 133 0.08 7.80 -7.01
C ALA A 133 -1.42 7.75 -7.37
N GLY A 134 -1.85 6.78 -8.18
CA GLY A 134 -3.26 6.55 -8.49
C GLY A 134 -4.08 5.91 -7.36
N LEU A 135 -3.43 5.34 -6.34
CA LEU A 135 -4.09 4.71 -5.20
C LEU A 135 -4.33 5.68 -4.04
N GLY A 136 -3.38 6.58 -3.79
CA GLY A 136 -3.48 7.62 -2.77
C GLY A 136 -2.21 8.44 -2.62
N SER A 137 -2.33 9.66 -2.09
CA SER A 137 -1.23 10.64 -1.96
C SER A 137 -0.03 10.12 -1.19
N ASP A 138 -0.26 9.30 -0.16
CA ASP A 138 0.79 8.83 0.74
C ASP A 138 1.45 7.52 0.25
N VAL A 139 0.86 6.80 -0.71
CA VAL A 139 1.39 5.51 -1.20
C VAL A 139 2.81 5.65 -1.80
N PRO A 140 3.11 6.69 -2.61
CA PRO A 140 4.46 6.90 -3.13
C PRO A 140 5.54 6.99 -2.04
N PHE A 141 5.25 7.60 -0.88
CA PHE A 141 6.19 7.67 0.23
C PHE A 141 6.61 6.27 0.73
N PHE A 142 5.66 5.34 0.84
CA PHE A 142 5.94 3.98 1.30
C PHE A 142 6.70 3.13 0.28
N LEU A 143 6.80 3.57 -0.97
CA LEU A 143 7.64 2.94 -2.01
C LEU A 143 9.09 3.46 -2.02
N GLN A 144 9.38 4.49 -1.23
CA GLN A 144 10.73 5.04 -1.04
C GLN A 144 11.47 4.36 0.11
N SER A 145 12.79 4.48 0.17
CA SER A 145 13.64 3.85 1.20
C SER A 145 14.06 4.80 2.35
N SER A 146 13.81 6.09 2.23
CA SER A 146 14.24 7.12 3.19
C SER A 146 13.08 8.00 3.66
N PRO A 147 13.27 8.77 4.74
CA PRO A 147 12.45 9.96 5.01
C PRO A 147 12.35 10.85 3.78
N ALA A 148 11.26 11.59 3.66
CA ALA A 148 10.99 12.46 2.52
C ALA A 148 10.20 13.70 2.93
N ARG A 149 10.41 14.79 2.19
CA ARG A 149 9.64 16.03 2.28
C ARG A 149 8.88 16.28 0.98
#